data_AF-A0A357ZZZ4-F1
#
_entry.id   AF-A0A357ZZZ4-F1
#
_cell.length_a   1.000
_cell.length_b   1.000
_cell.length_c   1.000
_cell.angle_alpha   90.00
_cell.angle_beta   90.00
_cell.angle_gamma   90.00
#
_symmetry.space_group_name_H-M   'P 1'
#
loop_
_entity.id
_entity.type
_entity.pdbx_description
1 polymer ?
#
loop_
_entity_poly.entity_id
_entity_poly.type
_entity_poly.pdbx_seq_one_letter_code
_entity_poly.pdbx_strand_id
1 'polypeptide(L)'
;AFIESAILLVVMASLGCVGWQLVLFPVLILCITLFSLGVGLALSVYNVFYRDVNYLVSIGMNVLFYATPIIYPLSLVEAKSSTAAKIIQLNPIAQFVQWSRDIFWNLSWPNTWSLVGVPVISVLAFLIGLAIFNRKSRDIAQEL
;
A
#
# COMPACT_ATOMS: atom_id res chain seq x y z
N ALA A 1 -12.11 -0.95 4.76
CA ALA A 1 -10.92 -1.75 5.11
C ALA A 1 -11.22 -2.91 6.07
N PHE A 2 -11.35 -2.71 7.39
CA PHE A 2 -11.50 -3.83 8.34
C PHE A 2 -12.77 -4.68 8.14
N ILE A 3 -13.90 -4.06 7.77
CA ILE A 3 -15.16 -4.77 7.51
C ILE A 3 -15.06 -5.59 6.22
N GLU A 4 -14.52 -5.02 5.14
CA GLU A 4 -14.33 -5.72 3.85
C GLU A 4 -13.36 -6.91 3.97
N SER A 5 -12.29 -6.73 4.76
CA SER A 5 -11.31 -7.79 5.02
C SER A 5 -11.88 -8.89 5.92
N ALA A 6 -12.75 -8.56 6.88
CA ALA A 6 -13.48 -9.54 7.66
C ALA A 6 -14.49 -10.34 6.81
N ILE A 7 -15.21 -9.68 5.91
CA ILE A 7 -16.13 -10.35 4.96
C ILE A 7 -15.35 -11.31 4.04
N LEU A 8 -14.20 -10.89 3.50
CA LEU A 8 -13.35 -11.74 2.67
C LEU A 8 -12.85 -12.99 3.40
N LEU A 9 -12.45 -12.85 4.66
CA LEU A 9 -12.03 -13.99 5.50
C LEU A 9 -13.17 -14.97 5.73
N VAL A 10 -14.38 -14.49 6.01
CA VAL A 10 -15.57 -15.34 6.21
C VAL A 10 -15.92 -16.08 4.92
N VAL A 11 -15.86 -15.41 3.77
CA VAL A 11 -16.11 -16.02 2.46
C VAL A 11 -15.07 -17.10 2.13
N MET A 12 -13.78 -16.84 2.35
CA MET A 12 -12.73 -17.86 2.12
C MET A 12 -12.86 -19.07 3.05
N ALA A 13 -13.21 -18.84 4.33
CA ALA A 13 -13.47 -19.92 5.28
C ALA A 13 -14.66 -20.79 4.83
N SER A 14 -15.71 -20.17 4.28
CA SER A 14 -16.88 -20.89 3.76
C SER A 14 -16.60 -21.71 2.49
N LEU A 15 -15.60 -21.31 1.69
CA LEU A 15 -15.19 -21.98 0.45
C LEU A 15 -14.19 -23.12 0.67
N GLY A 16 -13.69 -23.32 1.90
CA GLY A 16 -12.72 -24.37 2.23
C GLY A 16 -11.31 -24.13 1.68
N CYS A 17 -11.06 -22.97 1.06
CA CYS A 17 -9.77 -22.58 0.47
C CYS A 17 -8.85 -21.93 1.53
N VAL A 18 -8.63 -22.62 2.65
CA VAL A 18 -7.80 -22.10 3.75
C VAL A 18 -6.36 -22.55 3.55
N GLY A 19 -5.59 -21.76 2.79
CA GLY A 19 -4.14 -21.92 2.69
C GLY A 19 -3.43 -21.38 3.94
N TRP A 20 -2.29 -21.97 4.29
CA TRP A 20 -1.37 -21.45 5.33
C TRP A 20 -0.93 -19.99 5.09
N GLN A 21 -1.06 -19.54 3.85
CA GLN A 21 -0.76 -18.21 3.32
C GLN A 21 -1.68 -17.13 3.93
N LEU A 22 -2.83 -17.49 4.50
CA LEU A 22 -3.72 -16.55 5.20
C LEU A 22 -3.06 -15.89 6.42
N VAL A 23 -1.99 -16.48 6.96
CA VAL A 23 -1.20 -15.87 8.05
C VAL A 23 -0.50 -14.58 7.57
N LEU A 24 -0.22 -14.44 6.28
CA LEU A 24 0.37 -13.21 5.71
C LEU A 24 -0.65 -12.07 5.57
N PHE A 25 -1.95 -12.37 5.63
CA PHE A 25 -3.00 -11.37 5.49
C PHE A 25 -3.00 -10.29 6.60
N PRO A 26 -2.93 -10.61 7.91
CA PRO A 26 -2.81 -9.58 8.94
C PRO A 26 -1.51 -8.76 8.80
N VAL A 27 -0.42 -9.38 8.34
CA VAL A 27 0.84 -8.66 8.06
C VAL A 27 0.66 -7.66 6.91
N LEU A 28 -0.03 -8.06 5.84
CA LEU A 28 -0.35 -7.18 4.72
C LEU A 28 -1.19 -5.97 5.17
N ILE A 29 -2.23 -6.20 5.97
CA ILE A 29 -3.07 -5.12 6.52
C ILE A 29 -2.25 -4.17 7.38
N LEU A 30 -1.37 -4.70 8.24
CA LEU A 30 -0.51 -3.90 9.09
C LEU A 30 0.42 -3.00 8.25
N CYS A 31 1.05 -3.57 7.22
CA CYS A 31 1.95 -2.84 6.33
C CYS A 31 1.23 -1.73 5.56
N ILE A 32 0.06 -2.03 4.97
CA ILE A 32 -0.77 -1.01 4.29
C ILE A 32 -1.16 0.09 5.28
N THR A 33 -1.58 -0.27 6.48
CA THR A 33 -1.97 0.69 7.52
C THR A 33 -0.81 1.62 7.88
N LEU A 34 0.38 1.07 8.15
CA LEU A 34 1.58 1.87 8.47
C LEU A 34 1.98 2.79 7.32
N PHE A 35 1.95 2.28 6.08
CA PHE A 35 2.28 3.07 4.90
C PHE A 35 1.27 4.22 4.70
N SER A 36 -0.02 3.92 4.74
CA SER A 36 -1.09 4.93 4.63
C SER A 36 -1.05 5.95 5.76
N LEU A 37 -0.72 5.54 6.99
CA LEU A 37 -0.54 6.46 8.11
C LEU A 37 0.68 7.37 7.90
N GLY A 38 1.82 6.83 7.47
CA GLY A 38 3.01 7.63 7.20
C GLY A 38 2.78 8.70 6.13
N VAL A 39 2.20 8.29 5.00
CA VAL A 39 1.85 9.21 3.90
C VAL A 39 0.77 10.20 4.35
N GLY A 40 -0.26 9.74 5.07
CA GLY A 40 -1.33 10.57 5.58
C GLY A 40 -0.86 11.64 6.57
N LEU A 41 0.05 11.28 7.48
CA LEU A 41 0.67 12.22 8.43
C LEU A 41 1.48 13.29 7.70
N ALA A 42 2.29 12.90 6.71
CA ALA A 42 3.04 13.85 5.91
C ALA A 42 2.08 14.81 5.18
N LEU A 43 1.07 14.28 4.48
CA LEU A 43 0.10 15.08 3.74
C LEU A 43 -0.76 15.98 4.62
N SER A 44 -1.12 15.54 5.83
CA SER A 44 -1.89 16.34 6.79
C SER A 44 -1.14 17.63 7.16
N VAL A 45 0.16 17.54 7.40
CA VAL A 45 0.99 18.71 7.68
C VAL A 45 1.01 19.67 6.48
N TYR A 46 1.18 19.16 5.26
CA TYR A 46 1.17 20.01 4.06
C TYR A 46 -0.19 20.65 3.78
N ASN A 47 -1.30 19.98 4.11
CA ASN A 47 -2.65 20.50 3.93
C ASN A 47 -2.91 21.75 4.78
N VAL A 48 -2.38 21.79 6.01
CA VAL A 48 -2.50 22.96 6.90
C VAL A 48 -1.86 24.21 6.30
N PHE A 49 -0.70 24.06 5.64
CA PHE A 49 -0.02 25.19 4.99
C PHE A 49 -0.58 25.52 3.60
N TYR A 50 -1.15 24.54 2.89
CA TYR A 50 -1.59 24.69 1.51
C TYR A 50 -2.94 23.99 1.26
N ARG A 51 -4.02 24.78 1.15
CA ARG A 51 -5.38 24.30 0.84
C ARG A 51 -5.48 23.52 -0.49
N ASP A 52 -4.60 23.80 -1.45
CA ASP A 52 -4.62 23.18 -2.79
C ASP A 52 -4.05 21.76 -2.81
N VAL A 53 -3.39 21.32 -1.73
CA VAL A 53 -2.82 19.97 -1.63
C VAL A 53 -3.91 18.90 -1.69
N ASN A 54 -5.11 19.18 -1.18
CA ASN A 54 -6.21 18.22 -1.20
C ASN A 54 -6.60 17.84 -2.64
N TYR A 55 -6.68 18.83 -3.53
CA TYR A 55 -7.02 18.61 -4.93
C TYR A 55 -5.92 17.84 -5.67
N LEU A 56 -4.65 18.19 -5.43
CA LEU A 56 -3.50 17.50 -6.02
C LEU A 56 -3.40 16.03 -5.57
N VAL A 57 -3.66 15.75 -4.30
CA VAL A 57 -3.65 14.37 -3.77
C VAL A 57 -4.75 13.53 -4.42
N SER A 58 -5.95 14.09 -4.61
CA SER A 58 -7.05 13.38 -5.28
C SER A 58 -6.72 13.02 -6.73
N ILE A 59 -6.13 13.94 -7.49
CA ILE A 59 -5.67 13.68 -8.86
C ILE A 59 -4.54 12.65 -8.85
N GLY A 60 -3.58 12.78 -7.94
CA GLY A 60 -2.46 11.86 -7.79
C GLY A 60 -2.91 10.43 -7.49
N MET A 61 -3.92 10.24 -6.63
CA MET A 61 -4.47 8.92 -6.31
C MET A 61 -5.17 8.28 -7.51
N ASN A 62 -5.89 9.06 -8.31
CA ASN A 62 -6.47 8.54 -9.56
C ASN A 62 -5.37 8.06 -10.53
N VAL A 63 -4.30 8.83 -10.69
CA VAL A 63 -3.16 8.42 -11.54
C VAL A 63 -2.48 7.17 -10.99
N LEU A 64 -2.24 7.10 -9.67
CA LEU A 64 -1.65 5.93 -9.01
C LEU A 64 -2.49 4.67 -9.17
N PHE A 65 -3.83 4.80 -9.17
CA PHE A 65 -4.74 3.68 -9.40
C PHE A 65 -4.54 3.07 -10.79
N TYR A 66 -4.42 3.88 -11.84
CA TYR A 66 -4.17 3.38 -13.20
C TYR A 66 -2.72 2.90 -13.41
N ALA A 67 -1.75 3.53 -12.75
CA ALA A 67 -0.35 3.16 -12.82
C ALA A 67 -0.03 1.84 -12.09
N THR A 68 -0.94 1.38 -11.23
CA THR A 68 -0.78 0.12 -10.51
C THR A 68 -1.56 -1.00 -11.20
N PRO A 69 -1.02 -2.23 -11.21
CA PRO A 69 -1.61 -3.39 -11.87
C PRO A 69 -2.75 -3.97 -11.03
N ILE A 70 -3.79 -3.15 -10.78
CA ILE A 70 -5.00 -3.54 -10.07
C ILE A 70 -5.93 -4.29 -11.04
N ILE A 71 -6.13 -3.74 -12.24
CA ILE A 71 -7.06 -4.24 -13.25
C ILE A 71 -6.40 -5.29 -14.18
N TYR A 72 -5.08 -5.22 -14.38
CA TYR A 72 -4.33 -6.10 -15.28
C TYR A 72 -3.29 -6.95 -14.54
N PRO A 73 -3.23 -8.28 -14.78
CA PRO A 73 -2.18 -9.11 -14.22
C PRO A 73 -0.81 -8.73 -14.81
N LEU A 74 0.23 -8.82 -13.98
CA LEU A 74 1.60 -8.47 -14.38
C LEU A 74 2.11 -9.24 -15.60
N SER A 75 1.61 -10.46 -15.79
CA SER A 75 1.94 -11.34 -16.93
C SER A 75 1.64 -10.70 -18.28
N LEU A 76 0.58 -9.88 -18.38
CA LEU A 76 0.26 -9.15 -19.62
C LEU A 76 1.24 -7.99 -19.88
N VAL A 77 1.83 -7.43 -18.83
CA VAL A 77 2.81 -6.34 -18.95
C VAL A 77 4.19 -6.89 -19.29
N GLU A 78 4.61 -7.99 -18.64
CA GLU A 78 5.85 -8.69 -18.98
C GLU A 78 5.88 -9.16 -20.44
N ALA A 79 4.73 -9.62 -20.95
CA ALA A 79 4.59 -10.01 -22.35
C ALA A 79 4.74 -8.84 -23.35
N LYS A 80 4.47 -7.59 -22.93
CA LYS A 80 4.60 -6.41 -23.78
C LYS A 80 5.94 -5.70 -23.64
N SER A 81 6.49 -5.62 -22.42
CA SER A 81 7.78 -4.98 -22.17
C SER A 81 8.33 -5.36 -20.79
N SER A 82 9.49 -6.02 -20.78
CA SER A 82 10.21 -6.41 -19.56
C SER A 82 10.71 -5.21 -18.75
N THR A 83 11.00 -4.08 -19.40
CA THR A 83 11.44 -2.84 -18.73
C THR A 83 10.28 -2.16 -17.99
N ALA A 84 9.09 -2.11 -18.61
CA ALA A 84 7.90 -1.57 -17.97
C ALA A 84 7.47 -2.42 -16.77
N ALA A 85 7.56 -3.75 -16.87
CA ALA A 85 7.27 -4.65 -15.76
C ALA A 85 8.18 -4.40 -14.55
N LYS A 86 9.49 -4.17 -14.75
CA LYS A 86 10.42 -3.86 -13.65
C LYS A 86 10.11 -2.53 -12.96
N ILE A 87 9.72 -1.50 -13.73
CA ILE A 87 9.31 -0.20 -13.17
C ILE A 87 8.05 -0.36 -12.31
N ILE A 88 7.09 -1.16 -12.78
CA ILE A 88 5.87 -1.45 -12.03
C ILE A 88 6.17 -2.29 -10.78
N GLN A 89 7.07 -3.27 -10.85
CA GLN A 89 7.49 -4.07 -9.69
C GLN A 89 8.22 -3.23 -8.63
N LEU A 90 8.85 -2.11 -9.01
CA LEU A 90 9.49 -1.20 -8.06
C LEU A 90 8.47 -0.36 -7.28
N ASN A 91 7.23 -0.23 -7.78
CA ASN A 91 6.20 0.55 -7.10
C ASN A 91 5.67 -0.21 -5.87
N PRO A 92 5.83 0.32 -4.64
CA PRO A 92 5.37 -0.36 -3.43
C PRO A 92 3.85 -0.63 -3.44
N ILE A 93 3.04 0.25 -4.04
CA ILE A 93 1.60 0.05 -4.17
C ILE A 93 1.29 -1.17 -5.06
N ALA A 94 2.07 -1.36 -6.12
CA ALA A 94 1.92 -2.55 -6.98
C ALA A 94 2.30 -3.84 -6.24
N GLN A 95 3.29 -3.80 -5.34
CA GLN A 95 3.66 -4.97 -4.53
C GLN A 95 2.58 -5.36 -3.52
N PHE A 96 1.91 -4.39 -2.90
CA PHE A 96 0.77 -4.65 -2.02
C PHE A 96 -0.39 -5.35 -2.76
N VAL A 97 -0.65 -4.90 -4.00
CA VAL A 97 -1.71 -5.48 -4.85
C VAL A 97 -1.34 -6.88 -5.34
N GLN A 98 -0.05 -7.15 -5.61
CA GLN A 98 0.41 -8.50 -5.93
C GLN A 98 0.28 -9.44 -4.74
N TRP A 99 0.67 -9.01 -3.54
CA TRP A 99 0.51 -9.83 -2.34
C TRP A 99 -0.95 -10.18 -2.07
N SER A 100 -1.88 -9.24 -2.23
CA SER A 100 -3.29 -9.56 -2.06
C SER A 100 -3.73 -10.57 -3.12
N ARG A 101 -3.34 -10.41 -4.38
CA ARG A 101 -3.66 -11.37 -5.43
C ARG A 101 -3.07 -12.76 -5.18
N ASP A 102 -1.84 -12.85 -4.70
CA ASP A 102 -1.17 -14.13 -4.46
C ASP A 102 -1.75 -14.89 -3.26
N ILE A 103 -2.09 -14.16 -2.18
CA ILE A 103 -2.70 -14.74 -0.98
C ILE A 103 -4.13 -15.23 -1.26
N PHE A 104 -4.93 -14.45 -2.00
CA PHE A 104 -6.35 -14.75 -2.22
C PHE A 104 -6.63 -15.61 -3.45
N TRP A 105 -5.91 -15.40 -4.55
CA TRP A 105 -6.22 -16.05 -5.84
C TRP A 105 -5.31 -17.24 -6.12
N ASN A 106 -4.00 -17.07 -5.97
CA ASN A 106 -3.03 -18.11 -6.35
C ASN A 106 -2.73 -19.11 -5.21
N LEU A 107 -3.12 -18.80 -3.96
CA LEU A 107 -2.67 -19.48 -2.74
C LEU A 107 -1.16 -19.78 -2.81
N SER A 108 -0.37 -18.83 -3.32
CA SER A 108 1.07 -18.97 -3.47
C SER A 108 1.78 -18.07 -2.47
N TRP A 109 3.00 -18.46 -2.12
CA TRP A 109 3.85 -17.57 -1.33
C TRP A 109 4.31 -16.42 -2.23
N PRO A 110 4.11 -15.16 -1.81
CA PRO A 110 4.59 -14.02 -2.58
C PRO A 110 6.12 -14.05 -2.66
N ASN A 111 6.67 -13.44 -3.72
CA ASN A 111 8.11 -13.42 -3.99
C ASN A 111 8.92 -12.96 -2.77
N THR A 112 9.99 -13.69 -2.42
CA THR A 112 10.87 -13.45 -1.27
C THR A 112 11.41 -12.02 -1.21
N TRP A 113 11.68 -11.41 -2.37
CA TRP A 113 12.15 -10.02 -2.43
C TRP A 113 11.08 -9.03 -1.97
N SER A 114 9.84 -9.23 -2.41
CA SER A 114 8.71 -8.41 -1.98
C SER A 114 8.37 -8.68 -0.51
N LEU A 115 8.54 -9.93 -0.02
CA LEU A 115 8.31 -10.34 1.38
C LEU A 115 9.02 -9.42 2.39
N VAL A 116 10.25 -9.02 2.06
CA VAL A 116 11.08 -8.14 2.91
C VAL A 116 10.94 -6.67 2.50
N GLY A 117 10.83 -6.38 1.20
CA GLY A 117 10.75 -5.01 0.69
C GLY A 117 9.51 -4.26 1.18
N VAL A 118 8.34 -4.89 1.14
CA VAL A 118 7.06 -4.28 1.54
C VAL A 118 7.05 -3.82 3.01
N PRO A 119 7.36 -4.68 4.00
CA PRO A 119 7.38 -4.24 5.40
C PRO A 119 8.45 -3.18 5.67
N VAL A 120 9.63 -3.28 5.05
CA VAL A 120 10.69 -2.26 5.20
C VAL A 120 10.23 -0.91 4.68
N ILE A 121 9.67 -0.86 3.48
CA ILE A 121 9.17 0.40 2.89
C ILE A 121 8.01 0.97 3.73
N SER A 122 7.12 0.12 4.24
CA SER A 122 6.00 0.55 5.08
C SER A 122 6.47 1.20 6.38
N VAL A 123 7.44 0.57 7.05
CA VAL A 123 8.03 1.11 8.29
C VAL A 123 8.81 2.39 8.01
N LEU A 124 9.60 2.45 6.93
CA LEU A 124 10.32 3.66 6.55
C LEU A 124 9.36 4.81 6.24
N ALA A 125 8.30 4.57 5.46
CA ALA A 125 7.29 5.57 5.15
C ALA A 125 6.61 6.09 6.42
N PHE A 126 6.29 5.19 7.36
CA PHE A 126 5.74 5.57 8.65
C PHE A 126 6.71 6.43 9.47
N LEU A 127 7.97 6.02 9.62
CA LEU A 127 8.98 6.77 10.36
C LEU A 127 9.24 8.15 9.76
N ILE A 128 9.30 8.25 8.42
CA ILE A 128 9.45 9.53 7.72
C ILE A 128 8.24 10.42 7.95
N GLY A 129 7.02 9.89 7.81
CA GLY A 129 5.79 10.63 8.08
C GLY A 129 5.71 11.15 9.51
N LEU A 130 6.10 10.32 10.47
CA LEU A 130 6.13 10.66 11.89
C LEU A 130 7.22 11.70 12.22
N ALA A 131 8.39 11.61 11.59
CA ALA A 131 9.46 12.60 11.73
C ALA A 131 9.06 13.97 11.15
N ILE A 132 8.40 13.99 9.99
CA ILE A 132 7.86 15.23 9.39
C ILE A 132 6.80 15.85 10.31
N PHE A 133 5.87 15.03 10.81
CA PHE A 133 4.83 15.46 11.72
C PHE A 133 5.38 16.03 13.03
N ASN A 134 6.32 15.35 13.68
CA ASN A 134 6.91 15.82 14.94
C ASN A 134 7.74 17.10 14.77
N ARG A 135 8.44 17.26 13.63
CA ARG A 135 9.18 18.51 13.35
C ARG A 135 8.24 19.69 13.18
N LYS A 136 7.18 19.54 12.38
CA LYS A 136 6.26 20.65 12.05
C LYS A 136 5.16 20.89 13.08
N SER A 137 4.79 19.90 13.91
CA SER A 137 3.91 20.12 15.06
C SER A 137 4.51 21.10 16.08
N ARG A 138 5.85 21.16 16.21
CA ARG A 138 6.50 22.16 17.08
C ARG A 138 6.34 23.58 16.56
N ASP A 139 6.40 23.79 15.24
CA ASP A 139 6.18 25.11 14.63
C ASP A 139 4.71 25.55 14.74
N ILE A 140 3.77 24.62 14.53
CA ILE A 140 2.32 24.90 14.62
C ILE A 140 1.92 25.30 16.05
N ALA A 141 2.56 24.73 17.07
CA ALA A 141 2.29 25.07 18.47
C ALA A 141 2.84 26.45 18.88
N GLN A 142 3.68 27.11 18.07
CA GLN A 142 4.20 28.46 18.34
C GLN A 142 3.40 29.58 17.66
N GLU A 143 2.56 29.26 16.67
CA GLU A 143 1.70 30.25 15.99
C GLU A 143 0.27 30.34 16.56
N LEU A 144 -0.09 29.49 17.53
CA LEU A 144 -1.36 29.54 18.29
C LEU A 144 -1.20 30.32 19.60
#